data_AF-A0AAW9S324-F1
#
_entry.id   AF-A0AAW9S324-F1
#
_cell.length_a   1.000
_cell.length_b   1.000
_cell.length_c   1.000
_cell.angle_alpha   90.00
_cell.angle_beta   90.00
_cell.angle_gamma   90.00
#
_symmetry.space_group_name_H-M   'P 1'
#
loop_
_entity.id
_entity.type
_entity.pdbx_description
1 polymer ?
#
loop_
_entity_poly.entity_id
_entity_poly.type
_entity_poly.pdbx_seq_one_letter_code
_entity_poly.pdbx_strand_id
1 'polypeptide(L)'
;MNSKEKNLVFSWMEELNSVELSVGEDGSNYESNEFWGINNSNNQRDEEKEARVREELEKANYIKQLEKIMLEEPVNLIELKANINANFILIEDAYEEEFVDLGVEYKTYQEAHPKGDYSQARWVEEKSQQLQLLKKKEFEKLKAQLFSGE
;
A
#
# COMPACT_ATOMS: atom_id res chain seq x y z
N MET A 1 -13.43 -3.56 8.59
CA MET A 1 -12.31 -3.43 9.55
C MET A 1 -12.78 -2.59 10.72
N ASN A 2 -12.87 -3.20 11.89
CA ASN A 2 -13.52 -2.63 13.07
C ASN A 2 -12.50 -1.82 13.88
N SER A 3 -12.84 -0.62 14.34
CA SER A 3 -11.94 0.29 15.08
C SER A 3 -11.35 -0.32 16.35
N LYS A 4 -11.93 -1.42 16.86
CA LYS A 4 -11.40 -2.17 18.00
C LYS A 4 -10.09 -2.91 17.69
N GLU A 5 -9.90 -3.37 16.46
CA GLU A 5 -8.69 -4.10 16.05
C GLU A 5 -7.49 -3.16 15.88
N LYS A 6 -7.74 -1.92 15.40
CA LYS A 6 -6.70 -0.89 15.26
C LYS A 6 -6.16 -0.43 16.61
N ASN A 7 -7.01 -0.31 17.63
CA ASN A 7 -6.58 0.07 18.98
C ASN A 7 -5.74 -1.00 19.67
N LEU A 8 -5.95 -2.28 19.36
CA LEU A 8 -5.16 -3.36 19.96
C LEU A 8 -3.72 -3.34 19.43
N VAL A 9 -3.51 -3.11 18.13
CA VAL A 9 -2.18 -3.06 17.53
C VAL A 9 -1.35 -1.88 18.06
N PHE A 10 -1.98 -0.72 18.29
CA PHE A 10 -1.29 0.43 18.88
C PHE A 10 -0.91 0.20 20.36
N SER A 11 -1.75 -0.49 21.13
CA SER A 11 -1.45 -0.82 22.54
C SER A 11 -0.23 -1.73 22.68
N TRP A 12 -0.03 -2.66 21.74
CA TRP A 12 1.11 -3.60 21.79
C TRP A 12 2.43 -2.93 21.37
N MET A 13 2.35 -1.88 20.56
CA MET A 13 3.52 -1.08 20.18
C MET A 13 4.07 -0.22 21.34
N GLU A 14 3.21 0.26 22.26
CA GLU A 14 3.67 1.02 23.43
C GLU A 14 4.26 0.12 24.52
N GLU A 15 3.71 -1.07 24.76
CA GLU A 15 4.25 -2.01 25.76
C GLU A 15 5.66 -2.49 25.43
N LEU A 16 5.97 -2.73 24.14
CA LEU A 16 7.31 -3.15 23.71
C LEU A 16 8.37 -2.07 23.89
N ASN A 17 7.97 -0.80 23.91
CA ASN A 17 8.89 0.32 24.11
C ASN A 17 9.19 0.59 25.60
N SER A 18 8.37 0.05 26.52
CA SER A 18 8.57 0.19 27.98
C SER A 18 9.42 -0.94 28.59
N VAL A 19 9.63 -2.06 27.89
CA VAL A 19 10.38 -3.22 28.44
C VAL A 19 11.90 -3.06 28.32
N GLU A 20 12.41 -2.10 27.53
CA GLU A 20 13.86 -1.93 27.31
C GLU A 20 14.64 -1.22 28.43
N LEU A 21 14.01 -0.88 29.57
CA LEU A 21 14.64 -0.09 30.64
C LEU A 21 14.37 -0.63 32.07
N SER A 22 14.79 -1.86 32.35
CA SER A 22 15.16 -2.24 33.73
C SER A 22 16.04 -3.51 33.78
N VAL A 23 17.35 -3.35 33.53
CA VAL A 23 18.36 -4.30 34.03
C VAL A 23 18.95 -3.70 35.30
N GLY A 24 18.49 -4.20 36.45
CA GLY A 24 19.05 -3.93 37.77
C GLY A 24 19.43 -5.25 38.43
N GLU A 25 20.72 -5.41 38.70
CA GLU A 25 21.33 -6.51 39.44
C GLU A 25 20.81 -6.60 40.88
N ASP A 26 20.48 -7.79 41.38
CA ASP A 26 21.13 -8.34 42.58
C ASP A 26 20.75 -9.82 42.82
N GLY A 27 21.70 -10.60 43.34
CA GLY A 27 21.62 -12.07 43.43
C GLY A 27 20.99 -12.65 44.70
N SER A 28 20.51 -13.89 44.62
CA SER A 28 20.80 -14.94 45.61
C SER A 28 20.26 -16.32 45.18
N ASN A 29 21.07 -17.32 45.50
CA ASN A 29 20.97 -18.77 45.25
C ASN A 29 19.86 -19.45 46.08
N TYR A 30 19.09 -20.40 45.51
CA TYR A 30 18.81 -21.75 46.04
C TYR A 30 18.15 -22.63 44.97
N GLU A 31 18.72 -23.81 44.76
CA GLU A 31 18.23 -24.89 43.90
C GLU A 31 16.83 -25.40 44.31
N SER A 32 15.92 -25.57 43.34
CA SER A 32 14.87 -26.58 43.43
C SER A 32 14.55 -27.17 42.05
N ASN A 33 14.68 -28.48 41.99
CA ASN A 33 14.20 -29.44 41.00
C ASN A 33 13.08 -29.00 40.04
N GLU A 34 13.20 -29.49 38.80
CA GLU A 34 12.09 -29.84 37.88
C GLU A 34 11.26 -28.71 37.25
N PHE A 35 11.91 -27.72 36.61
CA PHE A 35 11.18 -26.74 35.77
C PHE A 35 11.56 -26.74 34.27
N TRP A 36 12.50 -27.58 33.83
CA TRP A 36 13.02 -27.52 32.45
C TRP A 36 12.17 -28.23 31.38
N GLY A 37 11.01 -28.78 31.74
CA GLY A 37 10.14 -29.51 30.80
C GLY A 37 9.11 -28.67 30.04
N ILE A 38 8.89 -27.41 30.43
CA ILE A 38 7.77 -26.59 29.89
C ILE A 38 8.26 -25.35 29.11
N ASN A 39 9.51 -24.91 29.31
CA ASN A 39 10.02 -23.69 28.66
C ASN A 39 10.40 -23.85 27.18
N ASN A 40 10.76 -25.06 26.72
CA ASN A 40 11.25 -25.23 25.35
C ASN A 40 10.12 -25.13 24.31
N SER A 41 8.89 -25.51 24.68
CA SER A 41 7.73 -25.46 23.78
C SER A 41 7.12 -24.06 23.65
N ASN A 42 7.29 -23.19 24.65
CA ASN A 42 6.85 -21.80 24.57
C ASN A 42 7.82 -20.97 23.73
N ASN A 43 9.13 -21.11 23.95
CA ASN A 43 10.14 -20.43 23.13
C ASN A 43 10.03 -20.77 21.63
N GLN A 44 9.86 -22.06 21.29
CA GLN A 44 9.67 -22.47 19.88
C GLN A 44 8.37 -21.92 19.28
N ARG A 45 7.27 -21.87 20.05
CA ARG A 45 6.01 -21.29 19.58
C ARG A 45 6.08 -19.78 19.42
N ASP A 46 6.89 -19.11 20.23
CA ASP A 46 7.05 -17.66 20.17
C ASP A 46 7.99 -17.28 19.01
N GLU A 47 9.07 -18.03 18.77
CA GLU A 47 9.91 -17.91 17.57
C GLU A 47 9.12 -18.17 16.27
N GLU A 48 8.26 -19.20 16.23
CA GLU A 48 7.39 -19.48 15.08
C GLU A 48 6.31 -18.41 14.84
N LYS A 49 5.80 -17.78 15.90
CA LYS A 49 4.87 -16.64 15.77
C LYS A 49 5.62 -15.42 15.27
N GLU A 50 6.79 -15.11 15.82
CA GLU A 50 7.62 -13.99 15.37
C GLU A 50 8.07 -14.16 13.92
N ALA A 51 8.42 -15.38 13.50
CA ALA A 51 8.75 -15.69 12.11
C ALA A 51 7.56 -15.46 11.18
N ARG A 52 6.35 -15.91 11.55
CA ARG A 52 5.12 -15.66 10.78
C ARG A 52 4.78 -14.17 10.69
N VAL A 53 4.88 -13.45 11.80
CA VAL A 53 4.65 -11.99 11.83
C VAL A 53 5.64 -11.26 10.93
N ARG A 54 6.91 -11.68 10.93
CA ARG A 54 7.93 -11.10 10.04
C ARG A 54 7.62 -11.37 8.58
N GLU A 55 7.25 -12.59 8.22
CA GLU A 55 6.87 -12.95 6.85
C GLU A 55 5.64 -12.16 6.38
N GLU A 56 4.61 -12.04 7.21
CA GLU A 56 3.44 -11.22 6.92
C GLU A 56 3.79 -9.74 6.73
N LEU A 57 4.71 -9.21 7.55
CA LEU A 57 5.18 -7.84 7.46
C LEU A 57 5.99 -7.59 6.17
N GLU A 58 6.84 -8.54 5.77
CA GLU A 58 7.57 -8.50 4.51
C GLU A 58 6.62 -8.52 3.31
N LYS A 59 5.64 -9.44 3.32
CA LYS A 59 4.58 -9.50 2.29
C LYS A 59 3.79 -8.18 2.24
N ALA A 60 3.39 -7.64 3.38
CA ALA A 60 2.67 -6.38 3.46
C ALA A 60 3.49 -5.20 2.91
N ASN A 61 4.78 -5.15 3.22
CA ASN A 61 5.67 -4.12 2.69
C ASN A 61 5.86 -4.24 1.18
N TYR A 62 6.02 -5.46 0.66
CA TYR A 62 6.12 -5.70 -0.77
C TYR A 62 4.87 -5.26 -1.53
N ILE A 63 3.68 -5.58 -1.02
CA ILE A 63 2.40 -5.14 -1.61
C ILE A 63 2.30 -3.61 -1.64
N LYS A 64 2.69 -2.93 -0.55
CA LYS A 64 2.70 -1.45 -0.51
C LYS A 64 3.64 -0.85 -1.54
N GLN A 65 4.79 -1.46 -1.78
CA GLN A 65 5.73 -1.01 -2.80
C GLN A 65 5.13 -1.18 -4.20
N LEU A 66 4.49 -2.33 -4.48
CA LEU A 66 3.79 -2.55 -5.75
C LEU A 66 2.63 -1.57 -5.95
N GLU A 67 1.83 -1.30 -4.91
CA GLU A 67 0.76 -0.31 -4.96
C GLU A 67 1.29 1.06 -5.34
N LYS A 68 2.40 1.47 -4.70
CA LYS A 68 3.03 2.77 -4.96
C LYS A 68 3.49 2.87 -6.41
N ILE A 69 4.19 1.87 -6.92
CA ILE A 69 4.71 1.86 -8.29
C ILE A 69 3.55 1.89 -9.30
N MET A 70 2.49 1.13 -9.05
CA MET A 70 1.36 1.06 -9.97
C MET A 70 0.52 2.34 -9.99
N LEU A 71 0.37 3.01 -8.85
CA LEU A 71 -0.39 4.27 -8.74
C LEU A 71 0.42 5.51 -9.12
N GLU A 72 1.73 5.39 -9.29
CA GLU A 72 2.58 6.50 -9.70
C GLU A 72 2.18 6.98 -11.09
N GLU A 73 2.06 8.31 -11.22
CA GLU A 73 1.78 8.92 -12.51
C GLU A 73 3.06 8.85 -13.38
N PRO A 74 2.96 8.44 -14.65
CA PRO A 74 4.16 8.28 -15.46
C PRO A 74 4.83 9.64 -15.69
N VAL A 75 6.16 9.64 -15.70
CA VAL A 75 6.98 10.87 -15.67
C VAL A 75 6.69 11.79 -16.84
N ASN A 76 6.41 11.22 -18.02
CA ASN A 76 6.00 11.95 -19.21
C ASN A 76 4.76 12.83 -18.96
N LEU A 77 3.73 12.31 -18.30
CA LEU A 77 2.50 13.04 -18.00
C LEU A 77 2.75 14.19 -17.02
N ILE A 78 3.63 13.99 -16.03
CA ILE A 78 4.02 15.03 -15.07
C ILE A 78 4.70 16.20 -15.80
N GLU A 79 5.64 15.90 -16.70
CA GLU A 79 6.35 16.93 -17.47
C GLU A 79 5.42 17.68 -18.43
N LEU A 80 4.54 16.95 -19.13
CA LEU A 80 3.61 17.56 -20.08
C LEU A 80 2.62 18.50 -19.36
N LYS A 81 2.16 18.14 -18.16
CA LYS A 81 1.27 18.95 -17.32
C LYS A 81 1.85 20.29 -16.88
N ALA A 82 3.17 20.49 -16.95
CA ALA A 82 3.78 21.79 -16.65
C ALA A 82 3.26 22.92 -17.56
N ASN A 83 2.84 22.58 -18.79
CA ASN A 83 2.22 23.52 -19.71
C ASN A 83 1.03 22.86 -20.43
N ILE A 84 -0.09 22.73 -19.72
CA ILE A 84 -1.31 22.09 -20.22
C ILE A 84 -1.75 22.71 -21.55
N ASN A 85 -1.76 24.03 -21.68
CA ASN A 85 -2.28 24.68 -22.89
C ASN A 85 -1.46 24.37 -24.15
N ALA A 86 -0.14 24.27 -24.02
CA ALA A 86 0.73 23.95 -25.16
C ALA A 86 0.77 22.45 -25.46
N ASN A 87 0.65 21.63 -24.41
CA ASN A 87 0.84 20.19 -24.49
C ASN A 87 -0.47 19.39 -24.48
N PHE A 88 -1.63 20.05 -24.53
CA PHE A 88 -2.93 19.43 -24.26
C PHE A 88 -3.17 18.17 -25.11
N ILE A 89 -2.86 18.23 -26.40
CA ILE A 89 -3.02 17.09 -27.32
C ILE A 89 -2.14 15.92 -26.88
N LEU A 90 -0.87 16.18 -26.53
CA LEU A 90 0.04 15.13 -26.06
C LEU A 90 -0.37 14.56 -24.70
N ILE A 91 -0.93 15.38 -23.82
CA ILE A 91 -1.49 14.94 -22.55
C ILE A 91 -2.70 14.03 -22.78
N GLU A 92 -3.54 14.41 -23.75
CA GLU A 92 -4.72 13.65 -24.13
C GLU A 92 -4.36 12.29 -24.73
N ASP A 93 -3.41 12.25 -25.68
CA ASP A 93 -2.89 11.01 -26.25
C ASP A 93 -2.30 10.10 -25.16
N ALA A 94 -1.52 10.66 -24.23
CA ALA A 94 -0.95 9.89 -23.11
C ALA A 94 -2.04 9.32 -22.18
N TYR A 95 -3.13 10.05 -21.96
CA TYR A 95 -4.26 9.51 -21.20
C TYR A 95 -5.01 8.43 -21.98
N GLU A 96 -5.17 8.57 -23.29
CA GLU A 96 -5.80 7.55 -24.12
C GLU A 96 -5.04 6.22 -24.01
N GLU A 97 -3.72 6.24 -24.19
CA GLU A 97 -2.86 5.06 -24.04
C GLU A 97 -3.05 4.38 -22.68
N GLU A 98 -2.95 5.14 -21.59
CA GLU A 98 -3.09 4.61 -20.23
C GLU A 98 -4.48 4.03 -19.93
N PHE A 99 -5.55 4.60 -20.50
CA PHE A 99 -6.90 4.06 -20.35
C PHE A 99 -7.10 2.78 -21.17
N VAL A 100 -6.57 2.75 -22.39
CA VAL A 100 -6.61 1.57 -23.28
C VAL A 100 -5.84 0.41 -22.67
N ASP A 101 -4.69 0.66 -22.05
CA ASP A 101 -3.91 -0.36 -21.33
C ASP A 101 -4.67 -0.97 -20.14
N LEU A 102 -5.55 -0.17 -19.51
CA LEU A 102 -6.46 -0.63 -18.46
C LEU A 102 -7.77 -1.26 -19.02
N GLY A 103 -7.88 -1.38 -20.34
CA GLY A 103 -9.05 -1.96 -21.02
C GLY A 103 -10.29 -1.06 -21.00
N VAL A 104 -10.12 0.26 -20.84
CA VAL A 104 -11.20 1.24 -20.80
C VAL A 104 -11.12 2.14 -22.02
N GLU A 105 -12.26 2.33 -22.70
CA GLU A 105 -12.36 3.28 -23.81
C GLU A 105 -12.21 4.71 -23.31
N TYR A 106 -11.29 5.45 -23.93
CA TYR A 106 -11.06 6.86 -23.60
C TYR A 106 -11.92 7.75 -24.49
N LYS A 107 -12.69 8.64 -23.87
CA LYS A 107 -13.41 9.72 -24.57
C LYS A 107 -12.56 10.97 -24.58
N THR A 108 -12.29 11.52 -25.77
CA THR A 108 -11.49 12.74 -25.95
C THR A 108 -12.25 14.00 -25.56
N TYR A 109 -11.52 15.07 -25.29
CA TYR A 109 -12.05 16.38 -24.96
C TYR A 109 -12.90 16.93 -26.09
N GLN A 110 -12.48 16.73 -27.34
CA GLN A 110 -13.21 17.24 -28.50
C GLN A 110 -14.55 16.53 -28.69
N GLU A 111 -14.64 15.24 -28.33
CA GLU A 111 -15.89 14.47 -28.31
C GLU A 111 -16.79 14.84 -27.12
N ALA A 112 -16.21 15.18 -25.97
CA ALA A 112 -16.95 15.52 -24.76
C ALA A 112 -17.44 16.98 -24.76
N HIS A 113 -16.61 17.89 -25.26
CA HIS A 113 -16.77 19.33 -25.24
C HIS A 113 -16.48 19.92 -26.63
N PRO A 114 -17.30 19.60 -27.66
CA PRO A 114 -17.06 20.06 -29.03
C PRO A 114 -17.12 21.58 -29.20
N LYS A 115 -17.72 22.29 -28.24
CA LYS A 115 -17.81 23.76 -28.21
C LYS A 115 -16.56 24.44 -27.64
N GLY A 116 -15.67 23.68 -26.99
CA GLY A 116 -14.44 24.22 -26.38
C GLY A 116 -14.69 25.18 -25.20
N ASP A 117 -15.88 25.15 -24.60
CA ASP A 117 -16.28 26.00 -23.47
C ASP A 117 -15.82 25.44 -22.11
N TYR A 118 -15.27 24.23 -22.10
CA TYR A 118 -14.77 23.58 -20.90
C TYR A 118 -13.28 23.84 -20.68
N SER A 119 -12.84 23.95 -19.42
CA SER A 119 -11.41 24.18 -19.15
C SER A 119 -10.59 22.93 -19.42
N GLN A 120 -9.57 23.04 -20.29
CA GLN A 120 -8.59 21.98 -20.53
C GLN A 120 -7.87 21.55 -19.25
N ALA A 121 -7.53 22.50 -18.38
CA ALA A 121 -6.90 22.17 -17.10
C ALA A 121 -7.82 21.35 -16.19
N ARG A 122 -9.12 21.68 -16.14
CA ARG A 122 -10.09 20.88 -15.39
C ARG A 122 -10.28 19.50 -15.99
N TRP A 123 -10.34 19.40 -17.31
CA TRP A 123 -10.40 18.12 -18.00
C TRP A 123 -9.23 17.22 -17.64
N VAL A 124 -8.00 17.74 -17.70
CA VAL A 124 -6.79 17.00 -17.32
C VAL A 124 -6.85 16.54 -15.86
N GLU A 125 -7.31 17.40 -14.93
CA GLU A 125 -7.47 17.03 -13.52
C GLU A 125 -8.49 15.87 -13.35
N GLU A 126 -9.64 15.95 -14.01
CA GLU A 126 -10.66 14.90 -13.97
C GLU A 126 -10.14 13.57 -14.53
N LYS A 127 -9.43 13.61 -15.66
CA LYS A 127 -8.84 12.40 -16.26
C LYS A 127 -7.75 11.82 -15.38
N SER A 128 -6.94 12.66 -14.73
CA SER A 128 -5.96 12.23 -13.74
C SER A 128 -6.60 11.48 -12.58
N GLN A 129 -7.72 11.99 -12.04
CA GLN A 129 -8.45 11.34 -10.95
C GLN A 129 -9.10 10.03 -11.41
N GLN A 130 -9.70 10.03 -12.61
CA GLN A 130 -10.29 8.82 -13.20
C GLN A 130 -9.22 7.73 -13.41
N LEU A 131 -8.05 8.08 -13.95
CA LEU A 131 -6.95 7.14 -14.15
C LEU A 131 -6.49 6.53 -12.82
N GLN A 132 -6.33 7.35 -11.78
CA GLN A 132 -5.96 6.86 -10.45
C GLN A 132 -6.98 5.87 -9.88
N LEU A 133 -8.27 6.13 -10.05
CA LEU A 133 -9.32 5.22 -9.60
C LEU A 133 -9.28 3.89 -10.37
N LEU A 134 -9.04 3.93 -11.69
CA LEU A 134 -8.92 2.74 -12.52
C LEU A 134 -7.69 1.91 -12.13
N LYS A 135 -6.52 2.55 -11.98
CA LYS A 135 -5.29 1.89 -11.52
C LYS A 135 -5.48 1.24 -10.15
N LYS A 136 -6.14 1.94 -9.22
CA LYS A 136 -6.45 1.37 -7.89
C LYS A 136 -7.37 0.15 -7.99
N LYS A 137 -8.37 0.19 -8.86
CA LYS A 137 -9.29 -0.93 -9.07
C LYS A 137 -8.58 -2.15 -9.66
N GLU A 138 -7.73 -1.95 -10.66
CA GLU A 138 -6.92 -3.04 -11.23
C GLU A 138 -5.90 -3.57 -10.22
N PHE A 139 -5.31 -2.71 -9.39
CA PHE A 139 -4.43 -3.15 -8.30
C PHE A 139 -5.15 -4.06 -7.30
N GLU A 140 -6.34 -3.66 -6.83
CA GLU A 140 -7.13 -4.49 -5.89
C GLU A 140 -7.54 -5.83 -6.52
N LYS A 141 -7.79 -5.86 -7.83
CA LYS A 141 -8.06 -7.09 -8.57
C LYS A 141 -6.82 -8.00 -8.66
N LEU A 142 -5.65 -7.45 -8.98
CA LEU A 142 -4.38 -8.20 -9.00
C LEU A 142 -4.04 -8.72 -7.60
N LYS A 143 -4.23 -7.90 -6.57
CA LYS A 143 -4.07 -8.28 -5.18
C LYS A 143 -5.00 -9.44 -4.81
N ALA A 144 -6.28 -9.36 -5.17
CA ALA A 144 -7.22 -10.45 -4.93
C ALA A 144 -6.80 -11.74 -5.65
N GLN A 145 -6.29 -11.67 -6.88
CA GLN A 145 -5.76 -12.83 -7.61
C GLN A 145 -4.54 -13.45 -6.90
N LEU A 146 -3.62 -12.62 -6.40
CA LEU A 146 -2.45 -13.07 -5.67
C LEU A 146 -2.80 -13.82 -4.38
N PHE A 147 -3.86 -13.39 -3.67
CA PHE A 147 -4.30 -13.99 -2.41
C PHE A 147 -5.45 -15.01 -2.52
N SER A 148 -6.04 -15.19 -3.71
CA SER A 148 -7.10 -16.19 -3.94
C SER A 148 -6.59 -17.47 -4.61
N GLY A 149 -5.30 -17.52 -4.94
CA GLY A 149 -4.63 -18.67 -5.57
C GLY A 149 -4.03 -19.70 -4.60
N GLU A 150 -4.32 -19.62 -3.30
CA GLU A 150 -4.00 -20.64 -2.28
C GLU A 150 -5.27 -21.41 -1.87
#